data_AF-A0A834E822-F1
#
_entry.id   AF-A0A834E822-F1
#
_cell.length_a   1.000
_cell.length_b   1.000
_cell.length_c   1.000
_cell.angle_alpha   90.00
_cell.angle_beta   90.00
_cell.angle_gamma   90.00
#
_symmetry.space_group_name_H-M   'P 1'
#
loop_
_entity.id
_entity.type
_entity.pdbx_description
1 polymer ?
#
loop_
_entity_poly.entity_id
_entity_poly.type
_entity_poly.pdbx_seq_one_letter_code
_entity_poly.pdbx_strand_id
1 'polypeptide(L)'
;MDLSFNLDSKKYKRISWSFKEKKPLKFNFLLAWHPTGMEESTMMSYFSNYGIQEHQPKIAVSMVTDLQCPVLQSSELRGKLEVACSARELFDWLGAVFSNADLNNEPSNFISTYCCPQPSTLMAKASLCTITGFILPEKICLLLEQLCHYFNEPKLAPWVTLTVQGFADSPVSWRENEHGFQKGGEHLYNFVIFNNQDYWLQMAVGANDDCPP
;
A
#
# COMPACT_ATOMS: atom_id res chain seq x y z
N MET A 1 15.94 5.19 -26.46
CA MET A 1 15.97 6.46 -27.21
C MET A 1 14.59 7.05 -27.10
N ASP A 2 14.44 8.08 -26.28
CA ASP A 2 13.14 8.69 -26.00
C ASP A 2 12.54 9.32 -27.25
N LEU A 3 11.23 9.12 -27.42
CA LEU A 3 10.48 9.64 -28.57
C LEU A 3 10.36 11.17 -28.54
N SER A 4 10.55 11.79 -27.37
CA SER A 4 10.45 13.24 -27.17
C SER A 4 11.58 14.03 -27.84
N PHE A 5 12.76 13.44 -28.03
CA PHE A 5 13.91 14.15 -28.62
C PHE A 5 13.81 14.34 -30.13
N ASN A 6 12.99 13.53 -30.83
CA ASN A 6 12.81 13.65 -32.28
C ASN A 6 11.42 13.16 -32.71
N LEU A 7 10.48 14.11 -32.71
CA LEU A 7 9.09 13.91 -33.17
C LEU A 7 9.00 13.60 -34.68
N ASP A 8 10.05 13.90 -35.46
CA ASP A 8 10.09 13.60 -36.89
C ASP A 8 10.61 12.19 -37.22
N SER A 9 11.07 11.45 -36.21
CA SER A 9 11.61 10.12 -36.38
C SER A 9 10.58 9.14 -36.95
N LYS A 10 11.07 8.17 -37.74
CA LYS A 10 10.23 7.08 -38.28
C LYS A 10 9.51 6.31 -37.16
N LYS A 11 10.13 6.18 -35.98
CA LYS A 11 9.57 5.50 -34.81
C LYS A 11 8.32 6.23 -34.29
N TYR A 12 8.40 7.54 -34.05
CA TYR A 12 7.26 8.33 -33.59
C TYR A 12 6.11 8.30 -34.60
N LYS A 13 6.41 8.54 -35.88
CA LYS A 13 5.42 8.53 -36.96
C LYS A 13 4.70 7.17 -37.06
N ARG A 14 5.43 6.06 -36.91
CA ARG A 14 4.85 4.72 -36.91
C ARG A 14 3.88 4.48 -35.74
N ILE A 15 4.22 4.91 -34.53
CA ILE A 15 3.38 4.74 -33.34
C ILE A 15 2.13 5.63 -33.43
N SER A 16 2.31 6.90 -33.80
CA SER A 16 1.21 7.87 -33.95
C SER A 16 0.19 7.40 -35.00
N TRP A 17 0.66 6.95 -36.16
CA TRP A 17 -0.21 6.34 -37.19
C TRP A 17 -0.94 5.10 -36.68
N SER A 18 -0.28 4.26 -35.87
CA SER A 18 -0.90 3.05 -35.33
C SER A 18 -2.09 3.36 -34.41
N PHE A 19 -1.98 4.36 -33.53
CA PHE A 19 -3.07 4.71 -32.61
C PHE A 19 -4.14 5.60 -33.24
N LYS A 20 -3.82 6.38 -34.28
CA LYS A 20 -4.78 7.28 -34.93
C LYS A 20 -5.58 6.62 -36.04
N GLU A 21 -4.92 5.87 -36.92
CA GLU A 21 -5.55 5.37 -38.15
C GLU A 21 -5.69 3.84 -38.14
N LYS A 22 -4.63 3.13 -37.74
CA LYS A 22 -4.63 1.66 -37.84
C LYS A 22 -5.59 1.01 -36.86
N LYS A 23 -5.52 1.40 -35.59
CA LYS A 23 -6.37 0.84 -34.52
C LYS A 23 -6.64 1.89 -33.44
N PRO A 24 -7.71 2.67 -33.59
CA PRO A 24 -8.17 3.59 -32.54
C PRO A 24 -8.62 2.81 -31.31
N LEU A 25 -7.87 2.94 -30.22
CA LEU A 25 -8.19 2.32 -28.93
C LEU A 25 -8.71 3.39 -27.96
N LYS A 26 -9.72 3.04 -27.16
CA LYS A 26 -10.29 3.90 -26.12
C LYS A 26 -10.38 3.11 -24.82
N PHE A 27 -10.05 3.77 -23.72
CA PHE A 27 -10.06 3.19 -22.38
C PHE A 27 -10.54 4.24 -21.38
N ASN A 28 -10.99 3.76 -20.22
CA ASN A 28 -11.20 4.60 -19.05
C ASN A 28 -9.89 4.65 -18.27
N PHE A 29 -9.40 5.84 -17.96
CA PHE A 29 -8.13 6.04 -17.28
C PHE A 29 -8.36 6.61 -15.88
N LEU A 30 -7.64 6.08 -14.89
CA LEU A 30 -7.36 6.80 -13.66
C LEU A 30 -6.17 7.71 -13.93
N LEU A 31 -6.34 9.01 -13.71
CA LEU A 31 -5.32 10.02 -13.96
C LEU A 31 -5.00 10.75 -12.66
N ALA A 32 -3.72 10.87 -12.35
CA ALA A 32 -3.22 11.76 -11.32
C ALA A 32 -1.88 12.34 -11.78
N TRP A 33 -1.53 13.51 -11.25
CA TRP A 33 -0.29 14.20 -11.56
C TRP A 33 0.27 14.82 -10.30
N HIS A 34 1.56 14.61 -10.05
CA HIS A 34 2.30 15.29 -9.00
C HIS A 34 2.88 16.60 -9.58
N PRO A 35 2.38 17.78 -9.17
CA PRO A 35 2.88 19.05 -9.71
C PRO A 35 4.30 19.32 -9.20
N THR A 36 5.27 19.36 -10.11
CA THR A 36 6.68 19.68 -9.83
C THR A 36 7.17 20.98 -10.48
N GLY A 37 6.33 21.63 -11.29
CA GLY A 37 6.65 22.86 -12.01
C GLY A 37 5.86 24.08 -11.52
N MET A 38 6.24 25.27 -11.99
CA MET A 38 5.57 26.54 -11.65
C MET A 38 4.27 26.79 -12.44
N GLU A 39 4.07 26.12 -13.57
CA GLU A 39 2.88 26.30 -14.40
C GLU A 39 1.71 25.47 -13.87
N GLU A 40 0.72 26.14 -13.30
CA GLU A 40 -0.54 25.56 -12.85
C GLU A 40 -1.49 25.27 -14.03
N SER A 41 -1.07 24.43 -14.97
CA SER A 41 -2.03 23.87 -15.94
C SER A 41 -2.85 22.79 -15.24
N THR A 42 -4.18 22.99 -15.16
CA THR A 42 -5.06 22.01 -14.52
C THR A 42 -5.44 20.91 -15.52
N MET A 43 -5.27 19.65 -15.13
CA MET A 43 -5.63 18.48 -15.94
C MET A 43 -7.09 18.54 -16.44
N MET A 44 -7.98 19.15 -15.65
CA MET A 44 -9.38 19.40 -15.99
C MET A 44 -9.54 20.21 -17.27
N SER A 45 -8.76 21.28 -17.44
CA SER A 45 -8.84 22.14 -18.63
C SER A 45 -8.38 21.40 -19.90
N TYR A 46 -7.29 20.64 -19.78
CA TYR A 46 -6.70 19.88 -20.88
C TYR A 46 -7.63 18.77 -21.40
N PHE A 47 -8.33 18.07 -20.51
CA PHE A 47 -9.24 16.97 -20.86
C PHE A 47 -10.73 17.34 -20.86
N SER A 48 -11.06 18.63 -20.89
CA SER A 48 -12.44 19.15 -20.85
C SER A 48 -13.38 18.51 -21.89
N ASN A 49 -12.87 18.18 -23.08
CA ASN A 49 -13.63 17.53 -24.16
C ASN A 49 -14.02 16.07 -23.87
N TYR A 50 -13.49 15.46 -22.82
CA TYR A 50 -13.65 14.02 -22.53
C TYR A 50 -14.50 13.73 -21.28
N GLY A 51 -15.11 14.76 -20.67
CA GLY A 51 -15.95 14.57 -19.48
C GLY A 51 -15.17 14.09 -18.25
N ILE A 52 -13.94 14.58 -18.09
CA ILE A 52 -13.09 14.29 -16.92
C ILE A 52 -13.79 14.67 -15.61
N GLN A 53 -13.62 13.83 -14.58
CA GLN A 53 -14.19 14.03 -13.26
C GLN A 53 -13.08 14.03 -12.22
N GLU A 54 -13.15 14.99 -11.30
CA GLU A 54 -12.30 14.99 -10.12
C GLU A 54 -12.89 14.08 -9.04
N HIS A 55 -12.04 13.23 -8.47
CA HIS A 55 -12.41 12.32 -7.38
C HIS A 55 -11.43 12.50 -6.23
N GLN A 56 -11.97 12.54 -5.00
CA GLN A 56 -11.17 12.60 -3.78
C GLN A 56 -11.06 11.20 -3.17
N PRO A 57 -9.89 10.82 -2.61
CA PRO A 57 -9.75 9.56 -1.89
C PRO A 57 -10.75 9.47 -0.74
N LYS A 58 -11.35 8.29 -0.56
CA LYS A 58 -12.21 7.99 0.58
C LYS A 58 -11.34 7.77 1.80
N ILE A 59 -11.64 8.44 2.90
CA ILE A 59 -10.95 8.27 4.18
C ILE A 59 -11.94 7.66 5.17
N ALA A 60 -11.57 6.55 5.78
CA ALA A 60 -12.29 5.90 6.86
C ALA A 60 -11.38 5.81 8.08
N VAL A 61 -11.81 6.37 9.21
CA VAL A 61 -11.09 6.29 10.49
C VAL A 61 -11.97 5.55 11.48
N SER A 62 -11.41 4.54 12.14
CA SER A 62 -12.07 3.81 13.21
C SER A 62 -11.15 3.69 14.42
N MET A 63 -11.78 3.59 15.59
CA MET A 63 -11.08 3.31 16.85
C MET A 63 -11.52 1.94 17.33
N VAL A 64 -10.57 1.04 17.49
CA VAL A 64 -10.78 -0.28 18.07
C VAL A 64 -10.33 -0.24 19.51
N THR A 65 -11.20 -0.67 20.42
CA THR A 65 -10.90 -0.75 21.85
C THR A 65 -10.48 -2.16 22.20
N ASP A 66 -9.68 -2.29 23.27
CA ASP A 66 -9.30 -3.57 23.86
C ASP A 66 -8.67 -4.56 22.86
N LEU A 67 -7.81 -4.04 21.97
CA LEU A 67 -7.13 -4.84 20.96
C LEU A 67 -5.92 -5.54 21.56
N GLN A 68 -5.84 -6.86 21.41
CA GLN A 68 -4.62 -7.62 21.72
C GLN A 68 -3.59 -7.40 20.62
N CYS A 69 -2.47 -6.74 20.96
CA CYS A 69 -1.38 -6.45 20.03
C CYS A 69 -0.17 -7.35 20.30
N PRO A 70 0.43 -7.98 19.27
CA PRO A 70 1.66 -8.76 19.42
C PRO A 70 2.81 -7.93 20.01
N VAL A 71 3.61 -8.55 20.89
CA VAL A 71 4.85 -7.95 21.40
C VAL A 71 5.96 -8.17 20.39
N LEU A 72 6.66 -7.10 20.01
CA LEU A 72 7.70 -7.13 18.99
C LEU A 72 9.04 -6.63 19.55
N GLN A 73 10.13 -7.10 18.96
CA GLN A 73 11.49 -6.58 19.17
C GLN A 73 12.11 -6.27 17.82
N SER A 74 12.50 -5.01 17.58
CA SER A 74 12.95 -4.55 16.26
C SER A 74 14.11 -5.38 15.68
N SER A 75 15.00 -5.89 16.54
CA SER A 75 16.15 -6.70 16.14
C SER A 75 15.84 -8.17 15.83
N GLU A 76 14.63 -8.66 16.12
CA GLU A 76 14.28 -10.09 16.08
C GLU A 76 13.15 -10.41 15.09
N LEU A 77 13.46 -10.38 13.78
CA LEU A 77 12.48 -10.65 12.71
C LEU A 77 11.80 -12.03 12.80
N ARG A 78 12.51 -13.04 13.29
CA ARG A 78 11.98 -14.41 13.45
C ARG A 78 11.20 -14.61 14.74
N GLY A 79 11.09 -13.56 15.56
CA GLY A 79 10.58 -13.66 16.92
C GLY A 79 11.59 -14.36 17.84
N LYS A 80 11.26 -14.33 19.13
CA LYS A 80 12.02 -14.97 20.19
C LYS A 80 11.03 -15.68 21.10
N LEU A 81 11.23 -16.98 21.28
CA LEU A 81 10.31 -17.84 22.01
C LEU A 81 9.92 -17.21 23.37
N GLU A 82 8.61 -17.11 23.62
CA GLU A 82 7.99 -16.52 24.83
C GLU A 82 8.29 -15.03 25.08
N VAL A 83 9.05 -14.35 24.22
CA VAL A 83 9.50 -12.97 24.45
C VAL A 83 8.98 -12.02 23.38
N ALA A 84 8.98 -12.41 22.10
CA ALA A 84 8.55 -11.56 20.99
C ALA A 84 8.01 -12.41 19.83
N CYS A 85 6.95 -11.91 19.20
CA CYS A 85 6.35 -12.50 18.00
C CYS A 85 7.23 -12.24 16.77
N SER A 86 7.10 -13.10 15.77
CA SER A 86 7.77 -12.96 14.48
C SER A 86 7.10 -11.92 13.59
N ALA A 87 7.86 -11.39 12.63
CA ALA A 87 7.34 -10.49 11.61
C ALA A 87 6.21 -11.15 10.80
N ARG A 88 6.32 -12.45 10.50
CA ARG A 88 5.28 -13.19 9.75
C ARG A 88 3.96 -13.26 10.52
N GLU A 89 3.99 -13.59 11.80
CA GLU A 89 2.79 -13.64 12.65
C GLU A 89 2.10 -12.28 12.74
N LEU A 90 2.88 -11.19 12.82
CA LEU A 90 2.35 -9.84 12.78
C LEU A 90 1.65 -9.54 11.44
N PHE A 91 2.24 -9.94 10.31
CA PHE A 91 1.69 -9.70 8.98
C PHE A 91 0.32 -10.38 8.82
N ASP A 92 0.22 -11.64 9.21
CA ASP A 92 -1.04 -12.39 9.19
C ASP A 92 -2.08 -11.76 10.14
N TRP A 93 -1.65 -11.33 11.34
CA TRP A 93 -2.53 -10.67 12.32
C TRP A 93 -3.05 -9.31 11.83
N LEU A 94 -2.22 -8.49 11.16
CA LEU A 94 -2.64 -7.21 10.60
C LEU A 94 -3.76 -7.37 9.57
N GLY A 95 -3.67 -8.40 8.72
CA GLY A 95 -4.74 -8.70 7.75
C GLY A 95 -6.09 -8.97 8.43
N ALA A 96 -6.09 -9.70 9.55
CA ALA A 96 -7.30 -9.95 10.34
C ALA A 96 -7.85 -8.68 10.99
N VAL A 97 -6.97 -7.83 11.54
CA VAL A 97 -7.35 -6.54 12.14
C VAL A 97 -7.98 -5.61 11.11
N PHE A 98 -7.38 -5.45 9.92
CA PHE A 98 -7.94 -4.63 8.85
C PHE A 98 -9.26 -5.18 8.29
N SER A 99 -9.47 -6.49 8.38
CA SER A 99 -10.71 -7.15 7.98
C SER A 99 -11.81 -7.10 9.05
N ASN A 100 -11.54 -6.49 10.22
CA ASN A 100 -12.41 -6.55 11.40
C ASN A 100 -12.79 -7.98 11.80
N ALA A 101 -11.88 -8.94 11.65
CA ALA A 101 -12.12 -10.32 12.03
C ALA A 101 -12.13 -10.48 13.56
N ASP A 102 -13.04 -11.28 14.07
CA ASP A 102 -13.09 -11.63 15.49
C ASP A 102 -12.02 -12.69 15.81
N LEU A 103 -11.09 -12.31 16.69
CA LEU A 103 -9.97 -13.15 17.13
C LEU A 103 -10.26 -13.89 18.45
N ASN A 104 -11.51 -13.82 18.93
CA ASN A 104 -11.92 -14.51 20.14
C ASN A 104 -12.16 -16.00 19.86
N ASN A 105 -11.43 -16.85 20.57
CA ASN A 105 -11.62 -18.30 20.54
C ASN A 105 -12.76 -18.72 21.46
N GLU A 106 -13.93 -18.10 21.31
CA GLU A 106 -15.10 -18.50 22.08
C GLU A 106 -15.69 -19.79 21.50
N PRO A 107 -15.96 -20.82 22.33
CA PRO A 107 -16.58 -22.06 21.89
C PRO A 107 -18.09 -21.83 21.65
N SER A 108 -18.42 -21.14 20.56
CA SER A 108 -19.78 -20.99 20.07
C SER A 108 -20.10 -22.07 19.01
N ASN A 109 -21.26 -21.98 18.34
CA ASN A 109 -21.66 -22.91 17.27
C ASN A 109 -20.66 -22.94 16.07
N PHE A 110 -19.73 -21.98 16.00
CA PHE A 110 -18.57 -21.97 15.12
C PHE A 110 -17.34 -21.54 15.92
N ILE A 111 -16.22 -22.27 15.76
CA ILE A 111 -14.96 -21.99 16.44
C ILE A 111 -14.06 -21.20 15.48
N SER A 112 -13.73 -19.96 15.84
CA SER A 112 -12.62 -19.24 15.21
C SER A 112 -11.32 -19.76 15.81
N THR A 113 -10.55 -20.53 15.04
CA THR A 113 -9.27 -21.07 15.50
C THR A 113 -8.12 -20.07 15.36
N TYR A 114 -8.37 -18.91 14.74
CA TYR A 114 -7.35 -17.89 14.55
C TYR A 114 -7.32 -16.95 15.76
N CYS A 115 -6.18 -16.90 16.45
CA CYS A 115 -5.99 -16.14 17.67
C CYS A 115 -4.86 -15.11 17.51
N CYS A 116 -4.84 -14.10 18.40
CA CYS A 116 -3.72 -13.15 18.45
C CYS A 116 -2.40 -13.87 18.80
N PRO A 117 -1.31 -13.65 18.03
CA PRO A 117 0.01 -14.21 18.31
C PRO A 117 0.50 -13.90 19.74
N GLN A 118 1.20 -14.85 20.36
CA GLN A 118 1.71 -14.72 21.73
C GLN A 118 3.24 -14.60 21.76
N PRO A 119 3.81 -13.74 22.62
CA PRO A 119 3.13 -12.94 23.65
C PRO A 119 2.42 -11.69 23.10
N SER A 120 1.27 -11.34 23.67
CA SER A 120 0.50 -10.13 23.32
C SER A 120 0.29 -9.19 24.51
N THR A 121 0.05 -7.92 24.21
CA THR A 121 -0.31 -6.87 25.18
C THR A 121 -1.67 -6.28 24.83
N LEU A 122 -2.54 -6.13 25.81
CA LEU A 122 -3.84 -5.48 25.63
C LEU A 122 -3.65 -3.96 25.47
N MET A 123 -4.05 -3.44 24.31
CA MET A 123 -4.09 -2.02 24.02
C MET A 123 -5.51 -1.50 24.17
N ALA A 124 -5.70 -0.53 25.08
CA ALA A 124 -7.03 0.04 25.34
C ALA A 124 -7.62 0.73 24.10
N LYS A 125 -6.77 1.30 23.24
CA LYS A 125 -7.19 2.02 22.03
C LYS A 125 -6.18 1.79 20.90
N ALA A 126 -6.68 1.40 19.74
CA ALA A 126 -5.97 1.36 18.48
C ALA A 126 -6.70 2.23 17.45
N SER A 127 -5.97 3.10 16.75
CA SER A 127 -6.52 3.93 15.68
C SER A 127 -6.24 3.26 14.34
N LEU A 128 -7.28 2.96 13.57
CA LEU A 128 -7.16 2.48 12.20
C LEU A 128 -7.59 3.58 11.24
N CYS A 129 -6.80 3.75 10.17
CA CYS A 129 -7.10 4.68 9.10
C CYS A 129 -6.93 3.96 7.76
N THR A 130 -7.98 4.00 6.93
CA THR A 130 -7.97 3.44 5.58
C THR A 130 -8.22 4.56 4.59
N ILE A 131 -7.26 4.75 3.68
CA ILE A 131 -7.37 5.71 2.57
C ILE A 131 -7.54 4.89 1.29
N THR A 132 -8.68 5.04 0.62
CA THR A 132 -9.02 4.27 -0.59
C THR A 132 -9.16 5.22 -1.78
N GLY A 133 -8.36 4.99 -2.82
CA GLY A 133 -8.39 5.78 -4.05
C GLY A 133 -7.14 5.55 -4.89
N PHE A 134 -6.93 6.42 -5.88
CA PHE A 134 -5.71 6.42 -6.68
C PHE A 134 -4.66 7.31 -6.00
N ILE A 135 -3.83 6.70 -5.14
CA ILE A 135 -2.89 7.42 -4.28
C ILE A 135 -1.52 7.50 -4.95
N LEU A 136 -0.97 8.71 -5.01
CA LEU A 136 0.36 8.96 -5.56
C LEU A 136 1.46 8.50 -4.57
N PRO A 137 2.53 7.84 -5.05
CA PRO A 137 3.62 7.37 -4.20
C PRO A 137 4.31 8.50 -3.44
N GLU A 138 4.40 9.72 -3.99
CA GLU A 138 4.97 10.88 -3.31
C GLU A 138 4.19 11.24 -2.04
N LYS A 139 2.87 11.03 -2.04
CA LYS A 139 2.04 11.25 -0.84
C LYS A 139 2.25 10.16 0.20
N ILE A 140 2.54 8.93 -0.22
CA ILE A 140 2.89 7.84 0.67
C ILE A 140 4.26 8.10 1.31
N CYS A 141 5.24 8.61 0.55
CA CYS A 141 6.53 9.03 1.10
C CYS A 141 6.39 10.09 2.19
N LEU A 142 5.58 11.13 1.95
CA LEU A 142 5.29 12.15 2.95
C LEU A 142 4.64 11.54 4.21
N LEU A 143 3.68 10.63 4.04
CA LEU A 143 3.03 9.95 5.16
C LEU A 143 4.03 9.09 5.96
N LEU A 144 4.88 8.33 5.27
CA LEU A 144 5.94 7.54 5.88
C LEU A 144 6.90 8.43 6.69
N GLU A 145 7.34 9.55 6.13
CA GLU A 145 8.17 10.52 6.84
C GLU A 145 7.46 11.03 8.10
N GLN A 146 6.18 11.41 8.03
CA GLN A 146 5.43 11.84 9.21
C GLN A 146 5.34 10.74 10.28
N LEU A 147 5.17 9.47 9.88
CA LEU A 147 5.15 8.35 10.82
C LEU A 147 6.52 8.08 11.44
N CYS A 148 7.63 8.30 10.72
CA CYS A 148 8.96 8.25 11.31
C CYS A 148 9.16 9.35 12.37
N HIS A 149 8.66 10.57 12.12
CA HIS A 149 8.73 11.68 13.08
C HIS A 149 7.73 11.55 14.24
N TYR A 150 6.77 10.63 14.18
CA TYR A 150 5.78 10.40 15.23
C TYR A 150 6.42 10.10 16.59
N PHE A 151 7.56 9.40 16.59
CA PHE A 151 8.29 9.01 17.79
C PHE A 151 9.33 10.04 18.27
N ASN A 152 9.40 11.22 17.66
CA ASN A 152 10.26 12.29 18.16
C ASN A 152 9.88 12.73 19.58
N GLU A 153 8.60 12.63 19.91
CA GLU A 153 8.08 12.83 21.26
C GLU A 153 7.81 11.46 21.90
N PRO A 154 8.06 11.27 23.21
CA PRO A 154 7.74 10.01 23.89
C PRO A 154 6.26 9.61 23.71
N LYS A 155 6.03 8.43 23.13
CA LYS A 155 4.68 7.86 22.92
C LYS A 155 4.49 6.61 23.76
N LEU A 156 3.23 6.29 24.01
CA LEU A 156 2.83 5.02 24.64
C LEU A 156 2.83 3.85 23.64
N ALA A 157 2.67 4.15 22.34
CA ALA A 157 2.71 3.14 21.30
C ALA A 157 4.15 2.59 21.16
N PRO A 158 4.35 1.26 21.17
CA PRO A 158 5.68 0.68 20.98
C PRO A 158 6.14 0.69 19.51
N TRP A 159 5.17 0.67 18.58
CA TRP A 159 5.37 0.67 17.13
C TRP A 159 4.11 1.19 16.43
N VAL A 160 4.24 1.59 15.16
CA VAL A 160 3.13 1.95 14.25
C VAL A 160 3.27 1.21 12.93
N THR A 161 2.18 1.06 12.19
CA THR A 161 2.17 0.34 10.90
C THR A 161 1.68 1.20 9.76
N LEU A 162 2.32 1.07 8.60
CA LEU A 162 1.87 1.61 7.32
C LEU A 162 1.81 0.48 6.29
N THR A 163 0.60 0.04 5.97
CA THR A 163 0.36 -0.98 4.95
C THR A 163 -0.20 -0.33 3.69
N VAL A 164 0.39 -0.64 2.53
CA VAL A 164 -0.05 -0.16 1.23
C VAL A 164 -0.34 -1.34 0.32
N GLN A 165 -1.57 -1.40 -0.18
CA GLN A 165 -2.03 -2.38 -1.16
C GLN A 165 -2.15 -1.70 -2.54
N GLY A 166 -1.54 -2.30 -3.54
CA GLY A 166 -1.61 -1.86 -4.94
C GLY A 166 -2.84 -2.38 -5.67
N PHE A 167 -2.96 -2.02 -6.94
CA PHE A 167 -4.04 -2.47 -7.81
C PHE A 167 -3.77 -3.90 -8.33
N ALA A 168 -4.76 -4.78 -8.22
CA ALA A 168 -4.67 -6.14 -8.77
C ALA A 168 -4.53 -6.17 -10.31
N ASP A 169 -5.04 -5.14 -11.00
CA ASP A 169 -5.01 -4.97 -12.45
C ASP A 169 -3.81 -4.14 -12.95
N SER A 170 -2.75 -4.04 -12.14
CA SER A 170 -1.49 -3.40 -12.55
C SER A 170 -0.74 -4.27 -13.56
N PRO A 171 -0.32 -3.77 -14.74
CA PRO A 171 0.48 -4.54 -15.69
C PRO A 171 1.94 -4.76 -15.24
N VAL A 172 2.50 -3.76 -14.57
CA VAL A 172 3.89 -3.70 -14.06
C VAL A 172 3.87 -2.85 -12.79
N SER A 173 4.62 -3.25 -11.77
CA SER A 173 4.63 -2.57 -10.46
C SER A 173 6.03 -2.40 -9.91
N TRP A 174 6.79 -3.49 -9.75
CA TRP A 174 8.16 -3.49 -9.26
C TRP A 174 9.13 -3.47 -10.45
N ARG A 175 9.53 -2.25 -10.83
CA ARG A 175 10.48 -1.97 -11.93
C ARG A 175 10.02 -2.53 -13.29
N GLU A 176 10.65 -3.60 -13.77
CA GLU A 176 10.52 -4.14 -15.13
C GLU A 176 9.75 -5.48 -15.16
N ASN A 177 9.25 -5.95 -14.01
CA ASN A 177 8.65 -7.28 -13.91
C ASN A 177 7.18 -7.24 -14.30
N GLU A 178 6.80 -8.10 -15.25
CA GLU A 178 5.41 -8.28 -15.64
C GLU A 178 4.63 -8.87 -14.48
N HIS A 179 3.58 -8.16 -14.10
CA HIS A 179 2.75 -8.61 -13.02
C HIS A 179 1.78 -9.70 -13.52
N GLY A 180 1.82 -10.85 -12.84
CA GLY A 180 0.97 -12.01 -13.15
C GLY A 180 -0.51 -11.84 -12.77
N PHE A 181 -1.19 -10.83 -13.32
CA PHE A 181 -2.59 -10.49 -13.01
C PHE A 181 -3.57 -11.68 -13.20
N GLN A 182 -3.21 -12.66 -14.03
CA GLN A 182 -4.08 -13.80 -14.37
C GLN A 182 -4.32 -14.78 -13.21
N LYS A 183 -3.61 -14.67 -12.07
CA LYS A 183 -3.73 -15.60 -10.93
C LYS A 183 -3.80 -14.94 -9.54
N GLY A 184 -4.12 -13.65 -9.46
CA GLY A 184 -4.16 -12.93 -8.18
C GLY A 184 -2.78 -12.38 -7.81
N GLY A 185 -2.28 -11.49 -8.66
CA GLY A 185 -1.15 -10.66 -8.32
C GLY A 185 -1.68 -9.45 -7.55
N GLU A 186 -1.44 -9.38 -6.26
CA GLU A 186 -1.65 -8.16 -5.50
C GLU A 186 -0.30 -7.80 -4.90
N HIS A 187 0.13 -6.56 -5.09
CA HIS A 187 1.31 -6.06 -4.41
C HIS A 187 0.87 -5.46 -3.09
N LEU A 188 1.47 -5.91 -2.02
CA LEU A 188 1.26 -5.33 -0.72
C LEU A 188 2.61 -5.18 -0.05
N TYR A 189 2.91 -3.99 0.43
CA TYR A 189 4.05 -3.78 1.29
C TYR A 189 3.62 -3.15 2.60
N ASN A 190 4.33 -3.50 3.67
CA ASN A 190 4.04 -3.06 5.02
C ASN A 190 5.31 -2.56 5.68
N PHE A 191 5.23 -1.39 6.30
CA PHE A 191 6.24 -0.84 7.19
C PHE A 191 5.77 -1.00 8.64
N VAL A 192 6.58 -1.64 9.46
CA VAL A 192 6.43 -1.64 10.92
C VAL A 192 7.50 -0.72 11.47
N ILE A 193 7.12 0.43 11.99
CA ILE A 193 8.04 1.50 12.41
C ILE A 193 8.13 1.49 13.93
N PHE A 194 9.35 1.37 14.45
CA PHE A 194 9.64 1.32 15.87
C PHE A 194 10.06 2.69 16.41
N ASN A 195 9.96 2.87 17.73
CA ASN A 195 10.31 4.13 18.39
C ASN A 195 11.81 4.49 18.32
N ASN A 196 12.67 3.53 18.01
CA ASN A 196 14.12 3.69 17.87
C ASN A 196 14.55 3.97 16.42
N GLN A 197 13.61 4.32 15.54
CA GLN A 197 13.81 4.55 14.10
C GLN A 197 14.14 3.30 13.27
N ASP A 198 14.14 2.11 13.87
CA ASP A 198 14.15 0.88 13.10
C ASP A 198 12.82 0.71 12.37
N TYR A 199 12.85 -0.03 11.25
CA TYR A 199 11.63 -0.49 10.60
C TYR A 199 11.78 -1.91 10.07
N TRP A 200 10.65 -2.61 9.99
CA TRP A 200 10.54 -3.81 9.18
C TRP A 200 9.84 -3.48 7.87
N LEU A 201 10.43 -3.90 6.75
CA LEU A 201 9.77 -3.90 5.45
C LEU A 201 9.32 -5.32 5.12
N GLN A 202 8.02 -5.50 4.97
CA GLN A 202 7.41 -6.76 4.57
C GLN A 202 6.78 -6.57 3.20
N MET A 203 7.08 -7.46 2.25
CA MET A 203 6.55 -7.41 0.90
C MET A 203 5.84 -8.72 0.62
N ALA A 204 4.59 -8.64 0.22
CA ALA A 204 3.82 -9.75 -0.32
C ALA A 204 3.82 -9.65 -1.83
N VAL A 205 4.11 -10.79 -2.47
CA VAL A 205 4.33 -10.92 -3.90
C VAL A 205 3.42 -12.04 -4.41
N GLY A 206 2.79 -11.80 -5.57
CA GLY A 206 1.96 -12.80 -6.23
C GLY A 206 2.77 -14.00 -6.70
N ALA A 207 2.12 -15.13 -6.95
CA ALA A 207 2.78 -16.40 -7.26
C ALA A 207 3.71 -16.38 -8.50
N ASN A 208 3.56 -15.40 -9.39
CA ASN A 208 4.36 -15.26 -10.62
C ASN A 208 5.05 -13.88 -10.69
N ASP A 209 5.22 -13.20 -9.57
CA ASP A 209 5.82 -11.88 -9.50
C ASP A 209 7.17 -11.95 -8.76
N ASP A 210 8.04 -10.97 -9.00
CA ASP A 210 9.41 -10.93 -8.52
C ASP A 210 9.57 -9.86 -7.43
N CYS A 211 10.30 -10.20 -6.36
CA CYS A 211 10.55 -9.29 -5.25
C CYS A 211 11.91 -8.58 -5.41
N PRO A 212 11.98 -7.25 -5.53
CA PRO A 212 13.24 -6.53 -5.51
C PRO A 212 13.84 -6.46 -4.10
N PRO A 213 15.14 -6.13 -3.98
CA PRO A 213 15.85 -6.06 -2.70
C PRO A 213 15.37 -4.92 -1.80
#